data_AF-A0A7Z2QRB8-F1
#
_entry.id   AF-A0A7Z2QRB8-F1
#
_cell.length_a   1.000
_cell.length_b   1.000
_cell.length_c   1.000
_cell.angle_alpha   90.00
_cell.angle_beta   90.00
_cell.angle_gamma   90.00
#
_symmetry.space_group_name_H-M   'P 1'
#
loop_
_entity.id
_entity.type
_entity.pdbx_description
1 polymer ?
#
loop_
_entity_poly.entity_id
_entity_poly.type
_entity_poly.pdbx_seq_one_letter_code
_entity_poly.pdbx_strand_id
1 'polypeptide(L)'
;MLSVVTAETAAAFLGTSAALGVSEHVRKLQEDLITLGFSIVGTPDGGFGSHTEWAVREFQIYASMAQVAKVREEKKGQLLLDSAGSPVKVNNMDVYFDSSASIVAKAGKSATVTGETVGPVSYYVDSLQSVANSSIYAGPISGVVNELTRAAIEYWLSHDYRCPVVVEAWNNTAAGVRTDLASNGCNLWAHNSLASNAPRVFFRDFTSYYDYPDTHSRLEYQTLGYYEPGGFGGPNTAKKHSWSPEAEMSILNLYDSAYNAAEANSAKISTYRTMRVVAEAECYGRFDVLNAWDNALMSAGPCHWTMGVFSTTNSAYAPGELPGLIAYVKNLNPEVFNKAFGKFGLDTVLQWGEAGLYFPGVRTYNTWIKLSTETDFEALPTTKEGANYMKTWHWHYRFSMAGRTIGAYRKAMWKLTKLRLSKILDREVKFRVSGHEVVSTLGAVFTSEKSVAILLRWHVYRPAFVVTNASLVVPAIQFVIDSNSQVNWALPVASWGDTHETLLTNEIQRRLAALNDSITNAIQYGTNLPQGAVRPGRNSFIMDV
;
A
#
# COMPACT_ATOMS: atom_id res chain seq x y z
N MET A 1 -24.55 13.82 -30.91
CA MET A 1 -24.69 14.02 -29.44
C MET A 1 -25.43 12.81 -28.90
N LEU A 2 -24.70 11.80 -28.44
CA LEU A 2 -25.27 10.60 -27.80
C LEU A 2 -25.21 10.86 -26.28
N SER A 3 -26.36 11.04 -25.65
CA SER A 3 -26.47 11.24 -24.20
C SER A 3 -26.20 9.92 -23.48
N VAL A 4 -25.27 9.93 -22.54
CA VAL A 4 -25.07 8.84 -21.57
C VAL A 4 -26.33 8.76 -20.70
N VAL A 5 -27.04 7.63 -20.76
CA VAL A 5 -28.20 7.36 -19.92
C VAL A 5 -27.71 6.57 -18.71
N THR A 6 -27.89 7.12 -17.51
CA THR A 6 -27.62 6.42 -16.24
C THR A 6 -28.79 5.50 -15.90
N ALA A 7 -28.56 4.48 -15.06
CA ALA A 7 -29.63 3.57 -14.61
C ALA A 7 -30.81 4.32 -13.95
N GLU A 8 -30.52 5.45 -13.28
CA GLU A 8 -31.53 6.34 -12.68
C GLU A 8 -32.36 7.09 -13.73
N THR A 9 -31.78 7.47 -14.88
CA THR A 9 -32.53 8.11 -15.97
C THR A 9 -33.30 7.11 -16.83
N ALA A 10 -32.85 5.85 -16.92
CA ALA A 10 -33.59 4.78 -17.59
C ALA A 10 -34.87 4.37 -16.81
N ALA A 11 -34.82 4.36 -15.48
CA ALA A 11 -35.96 4.04 -14.62
C ALA A 11 -37.07 5.11 -14.66
N ALA A 12 -36.73 6.37 -14.91
CA ALA A 12 -37.71 7.45 -15.05
C ALA A 12 -38.46 7.42 -16.41
N PHE A 13 -37.90 6.75 -17.42
CA PHE A 13 -38.44 6.72 -18.79
C PHE A 13 -39.25 5.45 -19.11
N LEU A 14 -39.10 4.40 -18.31
CA LEU A 14 -39.74 3.09 -18.53
C LEU A 14 -40.57 2.78 -17.28
N GLY A 15 -41.90 2.66 -17.44
CA GLY A 15 -42.86 2.52 -16.34
C GLY A 15 -42.53 1.42 -15.31
N THR A 16 -43.28 1.39 -14.21
CA THR A 16 -43.06 0.58 -12.98
C THR A 16 -42.60 -0.87 -13.20
N SER A 17 -43.07 -1.56 -14.25
CA SER A 17 -42.64 -2.94 -14.56
C SER A 17 -41.18 -3.06 -15.02
N ALA A 18 -40.65 -2.06 -15.73
CA ALA A 18 -39.27 -2.05 -16.19
C ALA A 18 -38.30 -1.71 -15.06
N ALA A 19 -38.69 -0.77 -14.19
CA ALA A 19 -37.93 -0.45 -12.98
C ALA A 19 -37.81 -1.66 -12.03
N LEU A 20 -38.90 -2.42 -11.85
CA LEU A 20 -38.88 -3.69 -11.10
C LEU A 20 -37.96 -4.73 -11.77
N GLY A 21 -38.00 -4.84 -13.10
CA GLY A 21 -37.10 -5.73 -13.85
C GLY A 21 -35.62 -5.38 -13.67
N VAL A 22 -35.25 -4.09 -13.72
CA VAL A 22 -33.87 -3.63 -13.51
C VAL A 22 -33.40 -3.97 -12.09
N SER A 23 -34.22 -3.70 -11.07
CA SER A 23 -33.89 -4.01 -9.68
C SER A 23 -33.63 -5.50 -9.46
N GLU A 24 -34.46 -6.37 -10.07
CA GLU A 24 -34.31 -7.81 -9.98
C GLU A 24 -33.04 -8.32 -10.70
N HIS A 25 -32.72 -7.76 -11.87
CA HIS A 25 -31.48 -8.09 -12.57
C HIS A 25 -30.21 -7.70 -11.79
N VAL A 26 -30.23 -6.55 -11.11
CA VAL A 26 -29.11 -6.12 -10.25
C VAL A 26 -29.01 -7.01 -9.01
N ARG A 27 -30.13 -7.36 -8.39
CA ARG A 27 -30.15 -8.29 -7.25
C ARG A 27 -29.54 -9.64 -7.63
N LYS A 28 -29.88 -10.17 -8.81
CA LYS A 28 -29.29 -11.41 -9.32
C LYS A 28 -27.78 -11.29 -9.56
N LEU A 29 -27.33 -10.20 -10.18
CA LEU A 29 -25.89 -9.92 -10.33
C LEU A 29 -25.16 -9.90 -8.98
N GLN A 30 -25.74 -9.26 -7.97
CA GLN A 30 -25.18 -9.19 -6.62
C GLN A 30 -25.04 -10.59 -6.01
N GLU A 31 -26.07 -11.43 -6.14
CA GLU A 31 -26.03 -12.83 -5.69
C GLU A 31 -24.96 -13.66 -6.42
N ASP A 32 -24.81 -13.45 -7.73
CA ASP A 32 -23.81 -14.13 -8.56
C ASP A 32 -22.39 -13.74 -8.15
N LEU A 33 -22.12 -12.45 -7.97
CA LEU A 33 -20.82 -11.95 -7.49
C LEU A 33 -20.48 -12.49 -6.10
N ILE A 34 -21.45 -12.50 -5.18
CA ILE A 34 -21.30 -13.08 -3.85
C ILE A 34 -21.01 -14.59 -3.94
N THR A 35 -21.67 -15.31 -4.84
CA THR A 35 -21.47 -16.74 -5.10
C THR A 35 -20.07 -17.02 -5.65
N LEU A 36 -19.51 -16.10 -6.45
CA LEU A 36 -18.15 -16.16 -6.96
C LEU A 36 -17.08 -15.73 -5.94
N GLY A 37 -17.48 -15.26 -4.74
CA GLY A 37 -16.57 -14.89 -3.66
C GLY A 37 -16.31 -13.39 -3.52
N PHE A 38 -17.01 -12.53 -4.25
CA PHE A 38 -16.90 -11.07 -4.19
C PHE A 38 -17.88 -10.48 -3.17
N SER A 39 -17.67 -10.78 -1.88
CA SER A 39 -18.59 -10.41 -0.80
C SER A 39 -18.59 -8.92 -0.44
N ILE A 40 -17.75 -8.10 -1.09
CA ILE A 40 -17.76 -6.64 -0.94
C ILE A 40 -19.13 -6.02 -1.27
N VAL A 41 -19.93 -6.70 -2.12
CA VAL A 41 -21.32 -6.36 -2.42
C VAL A 41 -22.15 -6.14 -1.15
N GLY A 42 -21.97 -6.98 -0.12
CA GLY A 42 -22.82 -6.98 1.06
C GLY A 42 -24.14 -7.72 0.84
N THR A 43 -25.23 -7.20 1.39
CA THR A 43 -26.58 -7.79 1.22
C THR A 43 -27.16 -7.38 -0.13
N PRO A 44 -27.59 -8.32 -0.99
CA PRO A 44 -28.26 -7.99 -2.23
C PRO A 44 -29.53 -7.18 -1.99
N ASP A 45 -29.61 -6.01 -2.58
CA ASP A 45 -30.70 -5.04 -2.42
C ASP A 45 -31.31 -4.59 -3.76
N GLY A 46 -30.73 -5.02 -4.90
CA GLY A 46 -31.16 -4.62 -6.23
C GLY A 46 -30.71 -3.21 -6.65
N GLY A 47 -29.87 -2.55 -5.84
CA GLY A 47 -29.28 -1.24 -6.13
C GLY A 47 -27.86 -1.35 -6.69
N PHE A 48 -27.58 -0.69 -7.82
CA PHE A 48 -26.22 -0.62 -8.36
C PHE A 48 -25.44 0.52 -7.71
N GLY A 49 -25.01 0.31 -6.46
CA GLY A 49 -24.17 1.26 -5.71
C GLY A 49 -22.66 0.98 -5.84
N SER A 50 -21.84 1.79 -5.17
CA SER A 50 -20.37 1.71 -5.24
C SER A 50 -19.81 0.33 -4.89
N HIS A 51 -20.39 -0.39 -3.92
CA HIS A 51 -19.93 -1.74 -3.58
C HIS A 51 -20.21 -2.75 -4.71
N THR A 52 -21.31 -2.60 -5.44
CA THR A 52 -21.60 -3.45 -6.61
C THR A 52 -20.63 -3.12 -7.74
N GLU A 53 -20.37 -1.84 -8.01
CA GLU A 53 -19.35 -1.41 -8.98
C GLU A 53 -17.96 -1.97 -8.63
N TRP A 54 -17.54 -1.86 -7.37
CA TRP A 54 -16.26 -2.38 -6.89
C TRP A 54 -16.18 -3.89 -7.04
N ALA A 55 -17.25 -4.62 -6.72
CA ALA A 55 -17.30 -6.07 -6.91
C ALA A 55 -17.15 -6.47 -8.38
N VAL A 56 -17.82 -5.77 -9.29
CA VAL A 56 -17.69 -5.99 -10.74
C VAL A 56 -16.27 -5.71 -11.20
N ARG A 57 -15.67 -4.60 -10.74
CA ARG A 57 -14.29 -4.22 -11.08
C ARG A 57 -13.28 -5.27 -10.60
N GLU A 58 -13.42 -5.72 -9.37
CA GLU A 58 -12.58 -6.78 -8.80
C GLU A 58 -12.77 -8.10 -9.53
N PHE A 59 -14.01 -8.45 -9.90
CA PHE A 59 -14.28 -9.61 -10.75
C PHE A 59 -13.54 -9.51 -12.08
N GLN A 60 -13.65 -8.39 -12.80
CA GLN A 60 -12.94 -8.17 -14.06
C GLN A 60 -11.42 -8.33 -13.90
N ILE A 61 -10.84 -7.82 -12.81
CA ILE A 61 -9.39 -7.96 -12.52
C ILE A 61 -9.01 -9.44 -12.40
N TYR A 62 -9.71 -10.19 -11.56
CA TYR A 62 -9.38 -11.59 -11.32
C TYR A 62 -9.76 -12.50 -12.50
N ALA A 63 -10.81 -12.15 -13.24
CA ALA A 63 -11.20 -12.80 -14.49
C ALA A 63 -10.16 -12.64 -15.60
N SER A 64 -9.33 -11.61 -15.54
CA SER A 64 -8.23 -11.38 -16.47
C SER A 64 -6.97 -12.19 -16.15
N MET A 65 -6.94 -12.92 -15.02
CA MET A 65 -5.75 -13.66 -14.60
C MET A 65 -5.63 -15.03 -15.28
N ALA A 66 -4.39 -15.50 -15.44
CA ALA A 66 -4.09 -16.78 -16.08
C ALA A 66 -4.45 -18.01 -15.21
N GLN A 67 -4.55 -17.83 -13.89
CA GLN A 67 -5.03 -18.86 -12.97
C GLN A 67 -6.13 -18.28 -12.09
N VAL A 68 -7.06 -19.15 -11.72
CA VAL A 68 -8.20 -18.85 -10.87
C VAL A 68 -8.33 -19.90 -9.78
N ALA A 69 -9.17 -19.65 -8.77
CA ALA A 69 -9.60 -20.70 -7.86
C ALA A 69 -10.79 -21.43 -8.48
N LYS A 70 -10.82 -22.75 -8.34
CA LYS A 70 -11.96 -23.61 -8.69
C LYS A 70 -12.34 -24.45 -7.48
N VAL A 71 -13.64 -24.67 -7.27
CA VAL A 71 -14.12 -25.63 -6.27
C VAL A 71 -13.65 -27.04 -6.65
N ARG A 72 -13.03 -27.73 -5.69
CA ARG A 72 -12.57 -29.13 -5.83
C ARG A 72 -13.77 -30.04 -6.07
N GLU A 73 -13.64 -31.04 -6.92
CA GLU A 73 -14.74 -31.94 -7.29
C GLU A 73 -15.31 -32.67 -6.07
N GLU A 74 -14.43 -33.13 -5.16
CA GLU A 74 -14.78 -33.77 -3.90
C GLU A 74 -15.37 -32.83 -2.84
N LYS A 75 -15.38 -31.52 -3.12
CA LYS A 75 -15.96 -30.47 -2.27
C LYS A 75 -17.14 -29.76 -2.93
N LYS A 76 -17.58 -30.25 -4.10
CA LYS A 76 -18.75 -29.70 -4.76
C LYS A 76 -20.00 -30.02 -3.96
N GLY A 77 -20.65 -28.95 -3.53
CA GLY A 77 -21.91 -29.00 -2.81
C GLY A 77 -21.97 -27.93 -1.70
N GLN A 78 -23.17 -27.66 -1.19
CA GLN A 78 -23.51 -26.63 -0.23
C GLN A 78 -23.32 -27.25 1.10
N LEU A 79 -22.38 -26.72 1.84
CA LEU A 79 -22.34 -27.02 3.24
C LEU A 79 -23.67 -26.55 3.86
N LEU A 80 -24.49 -27.51 4.31
CA LEU A 80 -25.66 -27.17 5.10
C LEU A 80 -25.17 -26.60 6.42
N LEU A 81 -25.63 -25.40 6.74
CA LEU A 81 -25.33 -24.74 8.01
C LEU A 81 -26.59 -24.75 8.89
N ASP A 82 -26.39 -24.94 10.20
CA ASP A 82 -27.43 -24.71 11.19
C ASP A 82 -27.71 -23.21 11.37
N SER A 83 -28.67 -22.87 12.23
CA SER A 83 -29.01 -21.47 12.53
C SER A 83 -27.86 -20.68 13.19
N ALA A 84 -26.85 -21.35 13.72
CA ALA A 84 -25.64 -20.75 14.27
C ALA A 84 -24.52 -20.62 13.23
N GLY A 85 -24.74 -21.06 11.98
CA GLY A 85 -23.75 -21.04 10.91
C GLY A 85 -22.74 -22.19 10.95
N SER A 86 -22.96 -23.20 11.79
CA SER A 86 -22.09 -24.37 11.91
C SER A 86 -22.49 -25.47 10.93
N PRO A 87 -21.55 -26.28 10.40
CA PRO A 87 -21.86 -27.41 9.53
C PRO A 87 -22.83 -28.41 10.15
N VAL A 88 -23.88 -28.77 9.42
CA VAL A 88 -24.79 -29.86 9.77
C VAL A 88 -24.12 -31.19 9.46
N LYS A 89 -24.10 -32.09 10.46
CA LYS A 89 -23.55 -33.44 10.33
C LYS A 89 -24.64 -34.49 10.18
N VAL A 90 -24.51 -35.37 9.19
CA VAL A 90 -25.30 -36.61 9.05
C VAL A 90 -24.32 -37.78 9.03
N ASN A 91 -24.51 -38.76 9.93
CA ASN A 91 -23.59 -39.88 10.11
C ASN A 91 -22.12 -39.44 10.35
N ASN A 92 -21.91 -38.40 11.16
CA ASN A 92 -20.61 -37.76 11.43
C ASN A 92 -19.90 -37.14 10.23
N MET A 93 -20.55 -37.04 9.07
CA MET A 93 -20.03 -36.36 7.88
C MET A 93 -20.77 -35.05 7.67
N ASP A 94 -20.04 -34.01 7.25
CA ASP A 94 -20.65 -32.74 6.86
C ASP A 94 -21.49 -32.94 5.58
N VAL A 95 -22.69 -32.37 5.54
CA VAL A 95 -23.65 -32.59 4.44
C VAL A 95 -23.52 -31.52 3.36
N TYR A 96 -23.43 -31.96 2.10
CA TYR A 96 -23.18 -31.14 0.92
C TYR A 96 -24.36 -31.13 -0.08
N PHE A 97 -24.91 -29.95 -0.43
CA PHE A 97 -25.98 -29.75 -1.44
C PHE A 97 -25.93 -28.39 -2.21
N ASP A 98 -24.96 -28.18 -3.14
CA ASP A 98 -24.56 -26.95 -3.93
C ASP A 98 -23.54 -25.80 -3.48
N SER A 99 -22.53 -25.59 -4.33
CA SER A 99 -21.27 -24.82 -4.31
C SER A 99 -21.13 -23.33 -3.87
N SER A 100 -22.08 -22.67 -3.18
CA SER A 100 -22.00 -21.19 -2.97
C SER A 100 -20.83 -20.73 -2.07
N ALA A 101 -19.93 -19.86 -2.58
CA ALA A 101 -18.78 -19.34 -1.81
C ALA A 101 -19.20 -18.61 -0.53
N SER A 102 -20.31 -17.87 -0.58
CA SER A 102 -20.78 -17.09 0.55
C SER A 102 -21.26 -17.96 1.71
N ILE A 103 -21.77 -19.15 1.42
CA ILE A 103 -22.20 -20.12 2.43
C ILE A 103 -20.98 -20.81 3.01
N VAL A 104 -20.07 -21.29 2.16
CA VAL A 104 -18.84 -21.96 2.63
C VAL A 104 -17.97 -21.01 3.46
N ALA A 105 -17.90 -19.73 3.11
CA ALA A 105 -17.19 -18.72 3.90
C ALA A 105 -17.76 -18.55 5.32
N LYS A 106 -19.07 -18.75 5.51
CA LYS A 106 -19.70 -18.67 6.85
C LYS A 106 -19.39 -19.87 7.74
N ALA A 107 -19.03 -21.01 7.16
CA ALA A 107 -18.80 -22.25 7.89
C ALA A 107 -17.55 -22.23 8.80
N GLY A 108 -16.67 -21.25 8.61
CA GLY A 108 -15.51 -21.07 9.49
C GLY A 108 -14.36 -22.02 9.18
N LYS A 109 -13.70 -22.53 10.23
CA LYS A 109 -12.51 -23.38 10.14
C LYS A 109 -12.85 -24.85 9.83
N SER A 110 -12.14 -25.45 8.89
CA SER A 110 -12.26 -26.89 8.61
C SER A 110 -11.61 -27.74 9.73
N ALA A 111 -12.28 -28.83 10.12
CA ALA A 111 -11.75 -29.78 11.09
C ALA A 111 -10.65 -30.69 10.50
N THR A 112 -10.62 -30.87 9.18
CA THR A 112 -9.64 -31.69 8.47
C THR A 112 -9.26 -31.03 7.16
N VAL A 113 -7.96 -30.95 6.90
CA VAL A 113 -7.43 -30.39 5.65
C VAL A 113 -7.45 -31.48 4.59
N THR A 114 -8.04 -31.21 3.43
CA THR A 114 -8.25 -32.19 2.35
C THR A 114 -7.63 -31.76 1.02
N GLY A 115 -6.74 -30.77 1.05
CA GLY A 115 -5.99 -30.30 -0.11
C GLY A 115 -4.52 -30.04 0.21
N GLU A 116 -3.85 -29.32 -0.69
CA GLU A 116 -2.40 -29.03 -0.59
C GLU A 116 -2.08 -27.87 0.36
N THR A 117 -3.09 -27.13 0.84
CA THR A 117 -2.88 -26.00 1.75
C THR A 117 -2.42 -26.49 3.12
N VAL A 118 -1.41 -25.85 3.72
CA VAL A 118 -0.82 -26.29 4.99
C VAL A 118 -1.40 -25.56 6.21
N GLY A 119 -1.55 -26.31 7.31
CA GLY A 119 -1.99 -25.80 8.62
C GLY A 119 -3.51 -25.65 8.73
N PRO A 120 -4.01 -24.94 9.76
CA PRO A 120 -5.42 -24.62 9.85
C PRO A 120 -5.91 -23.86 8.61
N VAL A 121 -7.05 -24.28 8.06
CA VAL A 121 -7.68 -23.69 6.87
C VAL A 121 -9.16 -23.42 7.13
N SER A 122 -9.72 -22.42 6.47
CA SER A 122 -11.18 -22.27 6.42
C SER A 122 -11.78 -23.36 5.53
N TYR A 123 -13.06 -23.68 5.73
CA TYR A 123 -13.80 -24.51 4.77
C TYR A 123 -13.76 -23.91 3.36
N TYR A 124 -13.70 -22.58 3.25
CA TYR A 124 -13.66 -21.91 1.97
C TYR A 124 -12.33 -22.09 1.26
N VAL A 125 -11.19 -21.95 1.94
CA VAL A 125 -9.89 -22.22 1.31
C VAL A 125 -9.67 -23.71 1.07
N ASP A 126 -10.13 -24.59 1.96
CA ASP A 126 -10.05 -26.05 1.79
C ASP A 126 -10.79 -26.52 0.54
N SER A 127 -11.93 -25.89 0.22
CA SER A 127 -12.73 -26.26 -0.96
C SER A 127 -12.12 -25.82 -2.29
N LEU A 128 -11.05 -25.02 -2.28
CA LEU A 128 -10.49 -24.42 -3.49
C LEU A 128 -9.18 -25.10 -3.92
N GLN A 129 -8.97 -25.08 -5.24
CA GLN A 129 -7.72 -25.41 -5.90
C GLN A 129 -7.39 -24.38 -6.99
N SER A 130 -6.10 -24.22 -7.28
CA SER A 130 -5.63 -23.36 -8.37
C SER A 130 -5.77 -24.12 -9.70
N VAL A 131 -6.38 -23.49 -10.70
CA VAL A 131 -6.50 -24.05 -12.06
C VAL A 131 -6.24 -22.96 -13.10
N ALA A 132 -5.83 -23.38 -14.31
CA ALA A 132 -5.72 -22.48 -15.44
C ALA A 132 -7.09 -21.86 -15.77
N ASN A 133 -7.10 -20.54 -15.98
CA ASN A 133 -8.28 -19.84 -16.43
C ASN A 133 -8.48 -20.09 -17.92
N SER A 134 -9.51 -20.85 -18.26
CA SER A 134 -9.86 -21.18 -19.65
C SER A 134 -10.77 -20.15 -20.33
N SER A 135 -11.22 -19.12 -19.58
CA SER A 135 -11.98 -17.98 -20.10
C SER A 135 -11.41 -16.68 -19.53
N ILE A 136 -10.25 -16.29 -20.08
CA ILE A 136 -9.58 -15.05 -19.68
C ILE A 136 -10.40 -13.86 -20.16
N TYR A 137 -10.87 -13.05 -19.21
CA TYR A 137 -11.54 -11.79 -19.52
C TYR A 137 -10.54 -10.83 -20.17
N ALA A 138 -10.93 -10.29 -21.32
CA ALA A 138 -10.10 -9.38 -22.12
C ALA A 138 -10.72 -7.98 -22.30
N GLY A 139 -11.81 -7.70 -21.58
CA GLY A 139 -12.48 -6.40 -21.60
C GLY A 139 -11.87 -5.37 -20.64
N PRO A 140 -12.43 -4.17 -20.57
CA PRO A 140 -11.98 -3.12 -19.65
C PRO A 140 -12.26 -3.48 -18.18
N ILE A 141 -11.42 -2.96 -17.28
CA ILE A 141 -11.60 -3.05 -15.82
C ILE A 141 -12.45 -1.86 -15.35
N SER A 142 -13.69 -1.79 -15.82
CA SER A 142 -14.54 -0.59 -15.74
C SER A 142 -15.44 -0.52 -14.52
N GLY A 143 -15.73 -1.66 -13.86
CA GLY A 143 -16.82 -1.77 -12.89
C GLY A 143 -18.22 -1.80 -13.52
N VAL A 144 -18.33 -1.83 -14.85
CA VAL A 144 -19.60 -1.90 -15.59
C VAL A 144 -19.85 -3.33 -16.07
N VAL A 145 -21.09 -3.81 -15.95
CA VAL A 145 -21.48 -5.14 -16.47
C VAL A 145 -21.86 -5.03 -17.95
N ASN A 146 -20.84 -4.99 -18.79
CA ASN A 146 -20.99 -5.13 -20.25
C ASN A 146 -21.17 -6.61 -20.66
N GLU A 147 -21.35 -6.86 -21.96
CA GLU A 147 -21.56 -8.21 -22.51
C GLU A 147 -20.42 -9.17 -22.17
N LEU A 148 -19.16 -8.72 -22.28
CA LEU A 148 -17.99 -9.54 -21.93
C LEU A 148 -17.96 -9.89 -20.44
N THR A 149 -18.32 -8.94 -19.58
CA THR A 149 -18.35 -9.13 -18.12
C THR A 149 -19.43 -10.14 -17.76
N ARG A 150 -20.62 -10.04 -18.37
CA ARG A 150 -21.71 -10.98 -18.16
C ARG A 150 -21.34 -12.39 -18.61
N ALA A 151 -20.78 -12.53 -19.81
CA ALA A 151 -20.31 -13.81 -20.33
C ALA A 151 -19.24 -14.45 -19.42
N ALA A 152 -18.32 -13.64 -18.87
CA ALA A 152 -17.32 -14.13 -17.93
C ALA A 152 -17.95 -14.60 -16.61
N ILE A 153 -18.94 -13.86 -16.05
CA ILE A 153 -19.64 -14.26 -14.83
C ILE A 153 -20.36 -15.60 -15.04
N GLU A 154 -21.12 -15.74 -16.13
CA GLU A 154 -21.83 -16.98 -16.48
C GLU A 154 -20.87 -18.16 -16.68
N TYR A 155 -19.72 -17.91 -17.31
CA TYR A 155 -18.67 -18.91 -17.45
C TYR A 155 -18.12 -19.36 -16.09
N TRP A 156 -17.78 -18.41 -15.23
CA TRP A 156 -17.22 -18.70 -13.91
C TRP A 156 -18.18 -19.48 -13.02
N LEU A 157 -19.48 -19.12 -13.04
CA LEU A 157 -20.52 -19.83 -12.32
C LEU A 157 -20.65 -21.28 -12.82
N SER A 158 -20.73 -21.49 -14.13
CA SER A 158 -20.90 -22.83 -14.73
C SER A 158 -19.68 -23.74 -14.61
N HIS A 159 -18.49 -23.18 -14.33
CA HIS A 159 -17.23 -23.92 -14.19
C HIS A 159 -16.70 -24.00 -12.75
N ASP A 160 -17.52 -23.57 -11.78
CA ASP A 160 -17.18 -23.53 -10.35
C ASP A 160 -15.94 -22.68 -10.01
N TYR A 161 -15.67 -21.63 -10.79
CA TYR A 161 -14.58 -20.70 -10.52
C TYR A 161 -14.96 -19.72 -9.41
N ARG A 162 -13.97 -19.29 -8.64
CA ARG A 162 -14.11 -18.38 -7.49
C ARG A 162 -13.00 -17.35 -7.50
N CYS A 163 -13.18 -16.27 -6.73
CA CYS A 163 -12.15 -15.29 -6.47
C CYS A 163 -10.86 -16.00 -6.01
N PRO A 164 -9.74 -15.85 -6.74
CA PRO A 164 -8.52 -16.60 -6.49
C PRO A 164 -7.65 -16.04 -5.38
N VAL A 165 -8.02 -14.91 -4.77
CA VAL A 165 -7.36 -14.39 -3.58
C VAL A 165 -8.38 -14.35 -2.46
N VAL A 166 -8.11 -15.08 -1.39
CA VAL A 166 -8.98 -15.13 -0.21
C VAL A 166 -8.23 -14.46 0.95
N VAL A 167 -8.76 -13.35 1.44
CA VAL A 167 -8.22 -12.68 2.63
C VAL A 167 -9.02 -13.09 3.86
N GLU A 168 -8.34 -13.46 4.94
CA GLU A 168 -8.98 -13.98 6.15
C GLU A 168 -8.33 -13.48 7.44
N ALA A 169 -9.12 -13.24 8.47
CA ALA A 169 -8.67 -12.96 9.82
C ALA A 169 -8.66 -14.23 10.68
N TRP A 170 -7.51 -14.49 11.29
CA TRP A 170 -7.26 -15.64 12.14
C TRP A 170 -6.83 -15.18 13.53
N ASN A 171 -7.39 -15.81 14.56
CA ASN A 171 -6.80 -15.81 15.88
C ASN A 171 -5.45 -16.54 15.81
N ASN A 172 -4.52 -16.10 16.63
CA ASN A 172 -3.16 -16.60 16.60
C ASN A 172 -2.56 -16.62 18.01
N THR A 173 -1.64 -17.55 18.22
CA THR A 173 -0.82 -17.57 19.43
C THR A 173 0.08 -16.34 19.50
N ALA A 174 0.69 -16.10 20.65
CA ALA A 174 1.70 -15.04 20.81
C ALA A 174 2.88 -15.21 19.83
N ALA A 175 3.19 -16.46 19.44
CA ALA A 175 4.21 -16.78 18.44
C ALA A 175 3.76 -16.55 16.98
N GLY A 176 2.53 -16.09 16.74
CA GLY A 176 2.00 -15.81 15.41
C GLY A 176 1.42 -17.01 14.66
N VAL A 177 1.34 -18.18 15.32
CA VAL A 177 0.77 -19.39 14.72
C VAL A 177 -0.75 -19.29 14.71
N ARG A 178 -1.37 -19.50 13.54
CA ARG A 178 -2.83 -19.47 13.37
C ARG A 178 -3.50 -20.60 14.16
N THR A 179 -4.63 -20.33 14.81
CA THR A 179 -5.38 -21.32 15.60
C THR A 179 -6.80 -21.52 15.07
N ASP A 180 -7.62 -20.47 15.19
CA ASP A 180 -9.03 -20.46 14.85
C ASP A 180 -9.32 -19.30 13.92
N LEU A 181 -10.23 -19.51 12.98
CA LEU A 181 -10.75 -18.42 12.18
C LEU A 181 -11.50 -17.46 13.11
N ALA A 182 -11.26 -16.16 12.98
CA ALA A 182 -12.02 -15.18 13.73
C ALA A 182 -13.50 -15.22 13.32
N SER A 183 -14.42 -14.86 14.22
CA SER A 183 -15.83 -14.71 13.87
C SER A 183 -15.99 -13.67 12.76
N ASN A 184 -16.68 -14.04 11.67
CA ASN A 184 -16.77 -13.24 10.43
C ASN A 184 -15.40 -12.93 9.78
N GLY A 185 -14.37 -13.74 10.10
CA GLY A 185 -13.02 -13.57 9.59
C GLY A 185 -12.78 -14.18 8.21
N CYS A 186 -13.76 -14.84 7.60
CA CYS A 186 -13.60 -15.44 6.28
C CYS A 186 -13.87 -14.44 5.15
N ASN A 187 -13.06 -14.47 4.09
CA ASN A 187 -13.29 -13.73 2.84
C ASN A 187 -13.54 -12.23 3.05
N LEU A 188 -12.57 -11.54 3.66
CA LEU A 188 -12.60 -10.11 3.97
C LEU A 188 -12.35 -9.26 2.73
N TRP A 189 -13.13 -8.18 2.55
CA TRP A 189 -13.02 -7.29 1.40
C TRP A 189 -12.89 -5.83 1.80
N ALA A 190 -13.95 -5.25 2.36
CA ALA A 190 -13.96 -3.86 2.81
C ALA A 190 -12.92 -3.65 3.90
N HIS A 191 -12.36 -2.44 3.96
CA HIS A 191 -11.35 -2.05 4.95
C HIS A 191 -11.77 -2.36 6.40
N ASN A 192 -13.07 -2.35 6.66
CA ASN A 192 -13.71 -2.60 7.96
C ASN A 192 -14.57 -3.88 7.99
N SER A 193 -14.39 -4.83 7.06
CA SER A 193 -15.09 -6.14 7.09
C SER A 193 -14.93 -6.86 8.44
N LEU A 194 -13.82 -6.61 9.14
CA LEU A 194 -13.63 -6.97 10.54
C LEU A 194 -12.92 -5.83 11.27
N ALA A 195 -13.65 -5.09 12.09
CA ALA A 195 -13.13 -3.93 12.82
C ALA A 195 -12.50 -4.29 14.18
N SER A 196 -11.58 -5.27 14.20
CA SER A 196 -10.92 -5.75 15.42
C SER A 196 -9.43 -5.95 15.22
N ASN A 197 -8.63 -5.47 16.19
CA ASN A 197 -7.17 -5.60 16.18
C ASN A 197 -6.65 -6.87 16.85
N ALA A 198 -7.53 -7.70 17.41
CA ALA A 198 -7.13 -8.95 18.05
C ALA A 198 -6.58 -9.97 17.04
N PRO A 199 -7.30 -10.34 15.96
CA PRO A 199 -6.79 -11.29 14.98
C PRO A 199 -5.75 -10.68 14.03
N ARG A 200 -4.99 -11.54 13.37
CA ARG A 200 -4.13 -11.16 12.25
C ARG A 200 -4.78 -11.55 10.95
N VAL A 201 -4.56 -10.72 9.93
CA VAL A 201 -5.10 -10.91 8.60
C VAL A 201 -4.04 -11.57 7.74
N PHE A 202 -4.47 -12.60 7.02
CA PHE A 202 -3.68 -13.43 6.12
C PHE A 202 -4.36 -13.48 4.77
N PHE A 203 -3.66 -13.97 3.75
CA PHE A 203 -4.26 -14.31 2.47
C PHE A 203 -3.79 -15.67 1.96
N ARG A 204 -4.64 -16.30 1.15
CA ARG A 204 -4.28 -17.38 0.23
C ARG A 204 -4.45 -16.91 -1.20
N ASP A 205 -3.46 -17.24 -2.02
CA ASP A 205 -3.36 -16.83 -3.41
C ASP A 205 -3.30 -18.05 -4.33
N PHE A 206 -4.29 -18.16 -5.23
CA PHE A 206 -4.43 -19.19 -6.24
C PHE A 206 -4.12 -18.69 -7.66
N THR A 207 -3.71 -17.43 -7.81
CA THR A 207 -3.53 -16.73 -9.10
C THR A 207 -2.21 -17.04 -9.81
N SER A 208 -1.19 -17.47 -9.05
CA SER A 208 0.21 -17.50 -9.51
C SER A 208 0.67 -16.18 -10.14
N TYR A 209 0.04 -15.06 -9.79
CA TYR A 209 0.33 -13.78 -10.42
C TYR A 209 1.68 -13.22 -9.94
N TYR A 210 1.99 -13.35 -8.66
CA TYR A 210 3.27 -12.91 -8.10
C TYR A 210 4.24 -14.09 -7.98
N ASP A 211 5.52 -13.82 -8.22
CA ASP A 211 6.59 -14.81 -8.05
C ASP A 211 7.02 -14.84 -6.59
N TYR A 212 6.90 -16.00 -5.97
CA TYR A 212 7.27 -16.21 -4.57
C TYR A 212 8.74 -16.60 -4.48
N PRO A 213 9.50 -16.07 -3.51
CA PRO A 213 10.83 -16.58 -3.20
C PRO A 213 10.72 -18.00 -2.60
N ASP A 214 11.80 -18.79 -2.68
CA ASP A 214 11.84 -20.18 -2.17
C ASP A 214 11.53 -20.30 -0.67
N THR A 215 11.71 -19.21 0.08
CA THR A 215 11.40 -19.09 1.52
C THR A 215 9.90 -19.01 1.81
N HIS A 216 9.05 -18.81 0.79
CA HIS A 216 7.61 -18.67 0.94
C HIS A 216 6.88 -19.63 -0.01
N SER A 217 6.12 -20.56 0.56
CA SER A 217 5.27 -21.45 -0.25
C SER A 217 3.95 -20.77 -0.61
N ARG A 218 3.60 -20.84 -1.90
CA ARG A 218 2.26 -20.44 -2.36
C ARG A 218 1.12 -21.26 -1.75
N LEU A 219 1.41 -22.45 -1.21
CA LEU A 219 0.42 -23.32 -0.59
C LEU A 219 0.07 -22.89 0.84
N GLU A 220 0.85 -21.97 1.42
CA GLU A 220 0.64 -21.50 2.78
C GLU A 220 -0.15 -20.18 2.81
N TYR A 221 -0.81 -19.93 3.94
CA TYR A 221 -1.33 -18.60 4.21
C TYR A 221 -0.19 -17.64 4.50
N GLN A 222 -0.25 -16.49 3.85
CA GLN A 222 0.75 -15.44 3.99
C GLN A 222 0.20 -14.32 4.85
N THR A 223 0.99 -13.84 5.80
CA THR A 223 0.57 -12.74 6.67
C THR A 223 0.44 -11.44 5.87
N LEU A 224 -0.65 -10.71 6.09
CA LEU A 224 -0.91 -9.43 5.43
C LEU A 224 -0.82 -8.26 6.42
N GLY A 225 -1.33 -8.45 7.63
CA GLY A 225 -1.38 -7.38 8.61
C GLY A 225 -2.45 -7.60 9.67
N TYR A 226 -3.12 -6.52 10.04
CA TYR A 226 -4.21 -6.50 11.00
C TYR A 226 -5.08 -5.25 10.80
N TYR A 227 -6.28 -5.24 11.38
CA TYR A 227 -7.10 -4.03 11.42
C TYR A 227 -6.67 -3.14 12.59
N GLU A 228 -6.33 -1.89 12.32
CA GLU A 228 -6.08 -0.89 13.34
C GLU A 228 -7.37 -0.07 13.59
N PRO A 229 -7.93 -0.05 14.81
CA PRO A 229 -9.14 0.69 15.13
C PRO A 229 -8.84 2.18 15.28
N GLY A 230 -9.84 3.02 15.01
CA GLY A 230 -9.73 4.48 15.14
C GLY A 230 -10.87 5.20 14.44
N GLY A 231 -10.85 6.54 14.47
CA GLY A 231 -11.89 7.35 13.82
C GLY A 231 -11.96 7.19 12.30
N PHE A 232 -10.87 6.76 11.68
CA PHE A 232 -10.84 6.31 10.29
C PHE A 232 -10.88 4.78 10.24
N GLY A 233 -9.94 4.12 10.93
CA GLY A 233 -9.84 2.66 11.07
C GLY A 233 -9.52 1.96 9.75
N GLY A 234 -8.80 0.84 9.78
CA GLY A 234 -8.56 0.06 8.55
C GLY A 234 -7.31 -0.82 8.58
N PRO A 235 -6.93 -1.35 7.41
CA PRO A 235 -5.77 -2.22 7.26
C PRO A 235 -4.47 -1.57 7.73
N ASN A 236 -3.64 -2.35 8.40
CA ASN A 236 -2.31 -1.93 8.84
C ASN A 236 -1.32 -3.10 8.80
N THR A 237 -0.06 -2.82 8.53
CA THR A 237 1.01 -3.83 8.46
C THR A 237 2.17 -3.42 9.37
N ALA A 238 2.33 -4.09 10.50
CA ALA A 238 3.54 -3.96 11.34
C ALA A 238 4.75 -4.76 10.79
N LYS A 239 5.95 -4.45 11.28
CA LYS A 239 7.23 -5.11 10.94
C LYS A 239 7.16 -6.64 10.92
N LYS A 240 6.49 -7.26 11.89
CA LYS A 240 6.38 -8.72 12.03
C LYS A 240 5.57 -9.42 10.93
N HIS A 241 4.81 -8.66 10.14
CA HIS A 241 4.03 -9.19 9.01
C HIS A 241 4.78 -9.04 7.68
N SER A 242 5.90 -8.31 7.67
CA SER A 242 6.73 -8.09 6.48
C SER A 242 7.45 -9.38 6.09
N TRP A 243 7.64 -9.61 4.79
CA TRP A 243 8.52 -10.66 4.31
C TRP A 243 9.98 -10.25 4.50
N SER A 244 10.70 -11.01 5.32
CA SER A 244 12.08 -10.70 5.69
C SER A 244 12.93 -11.93 5.41
N PRO A 245 14.04 -11.80 4.65
CA PRO A 245 14.69 -10.53 4.27
C PRO A 245 14.19 -9.85 2.99
N GLU A 246 13.23 -10.40 2.26
CA GLU A 246 12.94 -10.06 0.85
C GLU A 246 12.38 -8.65 0.66
N ALA A 247 11.53 -8.18 1.56
CA ALA A 247 10.97 -6.83 1.54
C ALA A 247 11.78 -5.84 2.38
N GLU A 248 12.92 -6.25 2.95
CA GLU A 248 13.80 -5.32 3.66
C GLU A 248 14.48 -4.34 2.69
N MET A 249 14.56 -3.08 3.09
CA MET A 249 15.44 -2.10 2.48
C MET A 249 16.90 -2.39 2.85
N SER A 250 17.44 -3.49 2.37
CA SER A 250 18.83 -3.92 2.58
C SER A 250 19.72 -3.48 1.41
N ILE A 251 21.04 -3.49 1.62
CA ILE A 251 22.02 -3.27 0.54
C ILE A 251 21.82 -4.30 -0.57
N LEU A 252 21.61 -5.57 -0.19
CA LEU A 252 21.36 -6.66 -1.14
C LEU A 252 20.12 -6.39 -2.00
N ASN A 253 18.99 -6.02 -1.39
CA ASN A 253 17.73 -5.82 -2.13
C ASN A 253 17.71 -4.54 -2.97
N LEU A 254 18.59 -3.58 -2.68
CA LEU A 254 18.71 -2.33 -3.44
C LEU A 254 19.70 -2.43 -4.60
N TYR A 255 20.84 -3.10 -4.36
CA TYR A 255 21.98 -3.11 -5.27
C TYR A 255 22.29 -4.49 -5.85
N ASP A 256 21.44 -5.50 -5.61
CA ASP A 256 21.61 -6.90 -5.99
C ASP A 256 23.01 -7.47 -5.62
N SER A 257 23.63 -6.90 -4.58
CA SER A 257 24.99 -7.22 -4.15
C SER A 257 25.10 -7.13 -2.64
N ALA A 258 25.80 -8.10 -2.04
CA ALA A 258 26.09 -8.07 -0.62
C ALA A 258 26.94 -6.84 -0.24
N TYR A 259 26.91 -6.47 1.03
CA TYR A 259 27.76 -5.41 1.54
C TYR A 259 29.25 -5.73 1.33
N ASN A 260 29.98 -4.76 0.80
CA ASN A 260 31.44 -4.82 0.65
C ASN A 260 32.09 -3.81 1.60
N ALA A 261 32.91 -4.29 2.54
CA ALA A 261 33.61 -3.44 3.50
C ALA A 261 34.56 -2.42 2.85
N ALA A 262 35.10 -2.72 1.66
CA ALA A 262 35.91 -1.76 0.90
C ALA A 262 35.11 -0.54 0.42
N GLU A 263 33.77 -0.66 0.32
CA GLU A 263 32.87 0.40 -0.10
C GLU A 263 32.28 1.19 1.07
N ALA A 264 32.74 0.98 2.32
CA ALA A 264 32.13 1.55 3.53
C ALA A 264 31.96 3.09 3.48
N ASN A 265 32.85 3.77 2.76
CA ASN A 265 32.86 5.23 2.60
C ASN A 265 32.43 5.71 1.20
N SER A 266 31.94 4.80 0.35
CA SER A 266 31.45 5.13 -0.99
C SER A 266 30.15 5.94 -0.95
N ALA A 267 29.85 6.62 -2.07
CA ALA A 267 28.58 7.31 -2.29
C ALA A 267 27.37 6.38 -2.11
N LYS A 268 27.49 5.14 -2.61
CA LYS A 268 26.50 4.07 -2.50
C LYS A 268 26.11 3.78 -1.05
N ILE A 269 27.10 3.51 -0.19
CA ILE A 269 26.86 3.16 1.21
C ILE A 269 26.47 4.40 2.03
N SER A 270 27.05 5.57 1.74
CA SER A 270 26.69 6.83 2.37
C SER A 270 25.21 7.18 2.15
N THR A 271 24.76 7.13 0.88
CA THR A 271 23.37 7.35 0.50
C THR A 271 22.43 6.32 1.13
N TYR A 272 22.84 5.04 1.14
CA TYR A 272 22.09 3.97 1.82
C TYR A 272 21.85 4.27 3.29
N ARG A 273 22.92 4.53 4.08
CA ARG A 273 22.80 4.79 5.52
C ARG A 273 21.84 5.95 5.79
N THR A 274 21.99 7.06 5.07
CA THR A 274 21.18 8.26 5.24
C THR A 274 19.69 8.01 4.98
N MET A 275 19.33 7.36 3.87
CA MET A 275 17.93 7.12 3.53
C MET A 275 17.31 5.98 4.35
N ARG A 276 18.11 5.01 4.78
CA ARG A 276 17.66 3.86 5.56
C ARG A 276 17.14 4.24 6.94
N VAL A 277 17.69 5.30 7.54
CA VAL A 277 17.19 5.92 8.78
C VAL A 277 15.73 6.35 8.63
N VAL A 278 15.39 7.00 7.51
CA VAL A 278 14.03 7.47 7.29
C VAL A 278 13.07 6.30 7.15
N ALA A 279 13.48 5.26 6.41
CA ALA A 279 12.69 4.04 6.29
C ALA A 279 12.47 3.33 7.64
N GLU A 280 13.46 3.32 8.55
CA GLU A 280 13.25 2.79 9.91
C GLU A 280 12.15 3.55 10.66
N ALA A 281 12.15 4.89 10.58
CA ALA A 281 11.18 5.72 11.27
C ALA A 281 9.76 5.60 10.69
N GLU A 282 9.66 5.35 9.38
CA GLU A 282 8.42 5.41 8.63
C GLU A 282 7.75 4.05 8.43
N CYS A 283 8.54 3.02 8.12
CA CYS A 283 8.03 1.72 7.72
C CYS A 283 8.90 0.55 8.23
N TYR A 284 9.65 0.77 9.32
CA TYR A 284 10.57 -0.22 9.90
C TYR A 284 11.62 -0.75 8.91
N GLY A 285 11.93 0.03 7.87
CA GLY A 285 12.85 -0.38 6.83
C GLY A 285 12.31 -1.42 5.86
N ARG A 286 11.00 -1.48 5.67
CA ARG A 286 10.33 -2.49 4.85
C ARG A 286 9.57 -1.84 3.70
N PHE A 287 9.61 -2.46 2.53
CA PHE A 287 8.90 -1.99 1.34
C PHE A 287 7.42 -2.40 1.31
N ASP A 288 7.03 -3.37 2.13
CA ASP A 288 5.69 -3.96 2.18
C ASP A 288 4.92 -3.64 3.47
N VAL A 289 5.45 -2.72 4.28
CA VAL A 289 4.76 -2.12 5.43
C VAL A 289 3.90 -0.96 4.92
N LEU A 290 2.60 -1.06 5.20
CA LEU A 290 1.53 -0.21 4.69
C LEU A 290 0.64 0.22 5.84
N ASN A 291 0.19 1.48 5.82
CA ASN A 291 -0.83 1.98 6.73
C ASN A 291 -2.04 2.47 5.95
N ALA A 292 -3.23 2.08 6.38
CA ALA A 292 -4.49 2.55 5.82
C ALA A 292 -5.54 2.64 6.94
N TRP A 293 -5.21 3.32 8.05
CA TRP A 293 -6.07 3.36 9.24
C TRP A 293 -6.29 4.77 9.82
N ASP A 294 -5.46 5.74 9.46
CA ASP A 294 -5.55 7.12 9.89
C ASP A 294 -6.26 7.97 8.83
N ASN A 295 -6.06 9.29 8.85
CA ASN A 295 -6.66 10.20 7.87
C ASN A 295 -5.99 10.16 6.49
N ALA A 296 -4.90 9.40 6.31
CA ALA A 296 -4.41 9.06 4.98
C ALA A 296 -5.18 7.85 4.43
N LEU A 297 -5.52 7.89 3.14
CA LEU A 297 -6.27 6.79 2.50
C LEU A 297 -5.45 5.49 2.52
N MET A 298 -4.17 5.58 2.17
CA MET A 298 -3.16 4.54 2.27
C MET A 298 -1.79 5.21 2.22
N SER A 299 -0.79 4.66 2.90
CA SER A 299 0.62 5.05 2.73
C SER A 299 1.54 3.85 2.58
N ALA A 300 2.61 4.04 1.81
CA ALA A 300 3.54 2.98 1.43
C ALA A 300 4.98 3.47 1.23
N GLY A 301 5.92 2.55 1.38
CA GLY A 301 7.33 2.72 1.00
C GLY A 301 8.20 3.45 2.03
N PRO A 302 9.51 3.63 1.73
CA PRO A 302 10.52 4.17 2.65
C PRO A 302 10.27 5.58 3.20
N CYS A 303 9.45 6.38 2.52
CA CYS A 303 9.02 7.70 2.97
C CYS A 303 7.53 7.74 3.34
N HIS A 304 6.89 6.57 3.36
CA HIS A 304 5.48 6.39 3.69
C HIS A 304 4.57 7.39 2.95
N TRP A 305 4.78 7.46 1.63
CA TRP A 305 4.03 8.37 0.77
C TRP A 305 2.55 8.09 0.89
N THR A 306 1.75 9.13 1.15
CA THR A 306 0.31 9.01 1.30
C THR A 306 -0.38 9.06 -0.06
N MET A 307 -1.45 8.30 -0.24
CA MET A 307 -2.28 8.37 -1.44
C MET A 307 -3.05 9.69 -1.51
N GLY A 308 -3.54 10.12 -0.36
CA GLY A 308 -4.13 11.42 -0.08
C GLY A 308 -4.47 11.51 1.39
N VAL A 309 -4.58 12.73 1.89
CA VAL A 309 -4.97 13.00 3.28
C VAL A 309 -6.35 13.63 3.29
N PHE A 310 -7.26 13.07 4.07
CA PHE A 310 -8.63 13.56 4.21
C PHE A 310 -8.65 14.85 5.02
N SER A 311 -9.28 15.87 4.45
CA SER A 311 -9.62 17.11 5.14
C SER A 311 -11.06 17.06 5.60
N THR A 312 -11.29 17.15 6.92
CA THR A 312 -12.64 17.28 7.48
C THR A 312 -13.29 18.61 7.12
N THR A 313 -12.49 19.66 6.84
CA THR A 313 -12.99 20.97 6.40
C THR A 313 -13.55 20.92 4.99
N ASN A 314 -12.90 20.17 4.08
CA ASN A 314 -13.30 20.08 2.68
C ASN A 314 -14.12 18.81 2.38
N SER A 315 -14.29 17.93 3.38
CA SER A 315 -14.91 16.61 3.25
C SER A 315 -14.35 15.78 2.08
N ALA A 316 -13.05 15.92 1.82
CA ALA A 316 -12.39 15.32 0.66
C ALA A 316 -10.91 15.03 0.91
N TYR A 317 -10.38 14.03 0.21
CA TYR A 317 -8.95 13.76 0.10
C TYR A 317 -8.28 14.75 -0.85
N ALA A 318 -7.11 15.24 -0.45
CA ALA A 318 -6.22 15.99 -1.34
C ALA A 318 -5.26 15.05 -2.11
N PRO A 319 -4.78 15.45 -3.29
CA PRO A 319 -3.69 14.77 -4.01
C PRO A 319 -2.49 14.45 -3.11
N GLY A 320 -1.94 13.25 -3.28
CA GLY A 320 -0.86 12.73 -2.44
C GLY A 320 0.34 12.24 -3.25
N GLU A 321 1.39 11.85 -2.54
CA GLU A 321 2.68 11.49 -3.12
C GLU A 321 2.77 10.05 -3.58
N LEU A 322 1.94 9.14 -3.07
CA LEU A 322 1.92 7.75 -3.53
C LEU A 322 1.46 7.66 -5.00
N PRO A 323 0.42 8.38 -5.46
CA PRO A 323 0.13 8.58 -6.87
C PRO A 323 1.33 9.16 -7.64
N GLY A 324 2.07 10.12 -7.06
CA GLY A 324 3.29 10.66 -7.67
C GLY A 324 4.37 9.59 -7.88
N LEU A 325 4.56 8.70 -6.91
CA LEU A 325 5.42 7.51 -7.03
C LEU A 325 4.91 6.57 -8.13
N ILE A 326 3.60 6.32 -8.23
CA ILE A 326 3.03 5.46 -9.26
C ILE A 326 3.31 6.03 -10.66
N ALA A 327 3.12 7.35 -10.86
CA ALA A 327 3.49 8.03 -12.09
C ALA A 327 4.99 7.90 -12.39
N TYR A 328 5.84 8.01 -11.37
CA TYR A 328 7.29 7.80 -11.50
C TYR A 328 7.66 6.38 -11.90
N VAL A 329 7.02 5.37 -11.31
CA VAL A 329 7.21 3.95 -11.67
C VAL A 329 6.86 3.74 -13.14
N LYS A 330 5.73 4.27 -13.61
CA LYS A 330 5.31 4.19 -15.02
C LYS A 330 6.34 4.82 -15.96
N ASN A 331 6.86 5.99 -15.61
CA ASN A 331 7.88 6.66 -16.40
C ASN A 331 9.22 5.91 -16.43
N LEU A 332 9.63 5.32 -15.31
CA LEU A 332 10.88 4.55 -15.24
C LEU A 332 10.77 3.20 -15.95
N ASN A 333 9.65 2.50 -15.77
CA ASN A 333 9.43 1.17 -16.30
C ASN A 333 7.92 0.88 -16.43
N PRO A 334 7.34 1.07 -17.64
CA PRO A 334 5.93 0.80 -17.90
C PRO A 334 5.49 -0.65 -17.64
N GLU A 335 6.39 -1.63 -17.82
CA GLU A 335 6.07 -3.05 -17.57
C GLU A 335 5.88 -3.31 -16.07
N VAL A 336 6.76 -2.71 -15.24
CA VAL A 336 6.67 -2.78 -13.78
C VAL A 336 5.43 -2.06 -13.29
N PHE A 337 5.09 -0.89 -13.86
CA PHE A 337 3.83 -0.22 -13.58
C PHE A 337 2.64 -1.11 -13.94
N ASN A 338 2.64 -1.74 -15.12
CA ASN A 338 1.56 -2.65 -15.52
C ASN A 338 1.45 -3.85 -14.58
N LYS A 339 2.58 -4.43 -14.16
CA LYS A 339 2.60 -5.54 -13.20
C LYS A 339 2.06 -5.14 -11.82
N ALA A 340 2.40 -3.95 -11.33
CA ALA A 340 2.02 -3.52 -9.99
C ALA A 340 0.63 -2.87 -9.93
N PHE A 341 0.20 -2.18 -10.99
CA PHE A 341 -0.96 -1.28 -10.97
C PHE A 341 -1.80 -1.31 -12.26
N GLY A 342 -1.17 -1.14 -13.43
CA GLY A 342 -1.88 -0.91 -14.69
C GLY A 342 -2.82 -2.05 -15.09
N LYS A 343 -2.39 -3.32 -14.89
CA LYS A 343 -3.25 -4.49 -15.14
C LYS A 343 -4.48 -4.58 -14.21
N PHE A 344 -4.49 -3.80 -13.14
CA PHE A 344 -5.63 -3.70 -12.21
C PHE A 344 -6.55 -2.52 -12.53
N GLY A 345 -6.37 -1.88 -13.70
CA GLY A 345 -7.19 -0.74 -14.12
C GLY A 345 -6.86 0.55 -13.38
N LEU A 346 -5.68 0.67 -12.78
CA LEU A 346 -5.24 1.87 -12.07
C LEU A 346 -4.25 2.69 -12.90
N ASP A 347 -4.43 4.01 -12.91
CA ASP A 347 -3.47 4.98 -13.43
C ASP A 347 -3.49 6.27 -12.59
N THR A 348 -2.73 7.28 -12.98
CA THR A 348 -2.64 8.57 -12.30
C THR A 348 -3.24 9.70 -13.14
N VAL A 349 -3.85 10.67 -12.47
CA VAL A 349 -4.45 11.84 -13.13
C VAL A 349 -3.39 12.65 -13.87
N LEU A 350 -2.27 12.93 -13.21
CA LEU A 350 -1.09 13.54 -13.85
C LEU A 350 -0.03 12.47 -14.07
N GLN A 351 0.60 12.52 -15.24
CA GLN A 351 1.73 11.66 -15.59
C GLN A 351 3.06 12.33 -15.22
N TRP A 352 4.14 11.53 -15.15
CA TRP A 352 5.45 12.07 -14.81
C TRP A 352 5.89 13.15 -15.80
N GLY A 353 6.37 14.29 -15.28
CA GLY A 353 6.82 15.42 -16.08
C GLY A 353 5.73 16.41 -16.49
N GLU A 354 4.45 16.10 -16.24
CA GLU A 354 3.36 17.04 -16.49
C GLU A 354 3.38 18.23 -15.53
N ALA A 355 2.91 19.37 -16.02
CA ALA A 355 2.77 20.57 -15.21
C ALA A 355 1.80 20.33 -14.04
N GLY A 356 2.18 20.79 -12.85
CA GLY A 356 1.38 20.61 -11.64
C GLY A 356 1.65 19.33 -10.86
N LEU A 357 2.38 18.35 -11.42
CA LEU A 357 2.80 17.16 -10.65
C LEU A 357 3.81 17.54 -9.55
N TYR A 358 4.83 18.34 -9.90
CA TYR A 358 5.85 18.78 -8.96
C TYR A 358 5.42 20.08 -8.26
N PHE A 359 5.41 20.05 -6.92
CA PHE A 359 5.05 21.17 -6.07
C PHE A 359 6.31 21.84 -5.53
N PRO A 360 6.83 22.90 -6.18
CA PRO A 360 8.14 23.47 -5.84
C PRO A 360 8.21 24.05 -4.43
N GLY A 361 7.09 24.54 -3.89
CA GLY A 361 7.04 25.13 -2.54
C GLY A 361 7.40 24.13 -1.45
N VAL A 362 6.97 22.86 -1.60
CA VAL A 362 7.22 21.78 -0.63
C VAL A 362 8.14 20.68 -1.19
N ARG A 363 8.55 20.78 -2.45
CA ARG A 363 9.48 19.86 -3.15
C ARG A 363 8.99 18.41 -3.16
N THR A 364 7.70 18.22 -3.38
CA THR A 364 7.01 16.92 -3.45
C THR A 364 6.37 16.73 -4.82
N TYR A 365 6.03 15.48 -5.15
CA TYR A 365 5.35 15.13 -6.40
C TYR A 365 3.97 14.59 -6.04
N ASN A 366 2.91 15.35 -6.28
CA ASN A 366 1.56 14.97 -5.88
C ASN A 366 0.64 14.86 -7.10
N THR A 367 -0.21 13.84 -7.10
CA THR A 367 -1.31 13.72 -8.05
C THR A 367 -2.40 12.87 -7.42
N TRP A 368 -3.39 12.47 -8.21
CA TRP A 368 -4.49 11.63 -7.78
C TRP A 368 -4.56 10.36 -8.61
N ILE A 369 -5.31 9.38 -8.11
CA ILE A 369 -5.58 8.12 -8.81
C ILE A 369 -6.75 8.30 -9.78
N LYS A 370 -6.67 7.63 -10.91
CA LYS A 370 -7.80 7.41 -11.81
C LYS A 370 -7.96 5.92 -12.09
N LEU A 371 -9.19 5.48 -12.31
CA LEU A 371 -9.54 4.10 -12.58
C LEU A 371 -10.09 3.97 -14.00
N SER A 372 -9.83 2.83 -14.63
CA SER A 372 -10.32 2.52 -15.98
C SER A 372 -11.85 2.61 -16.02
N THR A 373 -12.38 3.12 -17.12
CA THR A 373 -13.81 3.04 -17.48
C THR A 373 -13.94 2.10 -18.68
N GLU A 374 -15.12 2.04 -19.29
CA GLU A 374 -15.32 1.26 -20.53
C GLU A 374 -14.45 1.75 -21.70
N THR A 375 -14.03 3.02 -21.70
CA THR A 375 -13.34 3.63 -22.85
C THR A 375 -12.10 4.45 -22.52
N ASP A 376 -11.90 4.85 -21.25
CA ASP A 376 -10.75 5.65 -20.81
C ASP A 376 -10.50 5.45 -19.31
N PHE A 377 -10.21 6.51 -18.55
CA PHE A 377 -10.01 6.54 -17.12
C PHE A 377 -10.68 7.76 -16.50
N GLU A 378 -11.24 7.59 -15.31
CA GLU A 378 -11.84 8.67 -14.53
C GLU A 378 -11.17 8.80 -13.16
N ALA A 379 -11.03 10.03 -12.69
CA ALA A 379 -10.46 10.29 -11.37
C ALA A 379 -11.31 9.59 -10.29
N LEU A 380 -10.64 8.91 -9.36
CA LEU A 380 -11.32 8.30 -8.21
C LEU A 380 -12.04 9.40 -7.41
N PRO A 381 -13.29 9.19 -6.96
CA PRO A 381 -13.96 10.18 -6.12
C PRO A 381 -13.12 10.51 -4.87
N THR A 382 -13.07 11.78 -4.51
CA THR A 382 -12.26 12.27 -3.38
C THR A 382 -13.02 12.23 -2.05
N THR A 383 -14.30 11.86 -2.04
CA THR A 383 -15.07 11.65 -0.82
C THR A 383 -14.54 10.45 -0.03
N LYS A 384 -14.85 10.38 1.27
CA LYS A 384 -14.40 9.27 2.11
C LYS A 384 -14.91 7.93 1.58
N GLU A 385 -16.19 7.87 1.25
CA GLU A 385 -16.89 6.67 0.79
C GLU A 385 -16.38 6.23 -0.57
N GLY A 386 -16.27 7.15 -1.53
CA GLY A 386 -15.84 6.80 -2.89
C GLY A 386 -14.36 6.41 -2.99
N ALA A 387 -13.50 6.99 -2.15
CA ALA A 387 -12.09 6.65 -2.16
C ALA A 387 -11.76 5.32 -1.42
N ASN A 388 -12.65 4.84 -0.55
CA ASN A 388 -12.44 3.63 0.25
C ASN A 388 -12.22 2.35 -0.59
N TYR A 389 -12.51 2.38 -1.89
CA TYR A 389 -12.11 1.32 -2.81
C TYR A 389 -10.62 0.99 -2.67
N MET A 390 -9.77 2.02 -2.65
CA MET A 390 -8.31 1.88 -2.52
C MET A 390 -7.85 1.44 -1.12
N LYS A 391 -8.78 1.37 -0.16
CA LYS A 391 -8.56 0.96 1.23
C LYS A 391 -8.95 -0.50 1.49
N THR A 392 -9.50 -1.19 0.49
CA THR A 392 -9.91 -2.59 0.62
C THR A 392 -8.71 -3.50 0.92
N TRP A 393 -8.99 -4.64 1.55
CA TRP A 393 -7.98 -5.65 1.84
C TRP A 393 -7.28 -6.19 0.59
N HIS A 394 -7.96 -6.18 -0.55
CA HIS A 394 -7.41 -6.62 -1.83
C HIS A 394 -6.43 -5.60 -2.42
N TRP A 395 -6.69 -4.29 -2.28
CA TRP A 395 -5.67 -3.28 -2.61
C TRP A 395 -4.49 -3.33 -1.64
N HIS A 396 -4.75 -3.51 -0.34
CA HIS A 396 -3.68 -3.70 0.65
C HIS A 396 -2.79 -4.91 0.32
N TYR A 397 -3.39 -6.03 -0.11
CA TYR A 397 -2.68 -7.19 -0.65
C TYR A 397 -1.83 -6.85 -1.88
N ARG A 398 -2.37 -6.15 -2.88
CA ARG A 398 -1.63 -5.80 -4.11
C ARG A 398 -0.43 -4.91 -3.84
N PHE A 399 -0.59 -3.87 -3.01
CA PHE A 399 0.52 -3.01 -2.62
C PHE A 399 1.58 -3.78 -1.81
N SER A 400 1.15 -4.66 -0.90
CA SER A 400 2.07 -5.47 -0.10
C SER A 400 2.87 -6.43 -0.99
N MET A 401 2.18 -7.14 -1.90
CA MET A 401 2.83 -8.06 -2.84
C MET A 401 3.75 -7.35 -3.84
N ALA A 402 3.41 -6.14 -4.29
CA ALA A 402 4.33 -5.34 -5.10
C ALA A 402 5.63 -5.05 -4.33
N GLY A 403 5.54 -4.64 -3.06
CA GLY A 403 6.69 -4.42 -2.18
C GLY A 403 7.52 -5.69 -1.93
N ARG A 404 6.85 -6.85 -1.82
CA ARG A 404 7.48 -8.16 -1.55
C ARG A 404 8.18 -8.76 -2.76
N THR A 405 7.56 -8.68 -3.94
CA THR A 405 7.97 -9.52 -5.09
C THR A 405 8.55 -8.74 -6.27
N ILE A 406 8.29 -7.43 -6.38
CA ILE A 406 8.70 -6.65 -7.55
C ILE A 406 9.95 -5.81 -7.23
N GLY A 407 11.14 -6.35 -7.48
CA GLY A 407 12.41 -5.67 -7.19
C GLY A 407 12.56 -4.31 -7.87
N ALA A 408 12.09 -4.16 -9.11
CA ALA A 408 12.13 -2.90 -9.83
C ALA A 408 11.20 -1.82 -9.23
N TYR A 409 10.09 -2.21 -8.60
CA TYR A 409 9.21 -1.31 -7.86
C TYR A 409 9.91 -0.77 -6.60
N ARG A 410 10.59 -1.63 -5.84
CA ARG A 410 11.44 -1.22 -4.71
C ARG A 410 12.55 -0.27 -5.14
N LYS A 411 13.21 -0.55 -6.27
CA LYS A 411 14.25 0.33 -6.85
C LYS A 411 13.69 1.68 -7.32
N ALA A 412 12.45 1.73 -7.80
CA ALA A 412 11.79 2.98 -8.15
C ALA A 412 11.52 3.85 -6.90
N MET A 413 11.05 3.24 -5.80
CA MET A 413 10.94 3.93 -4.51
C MET A 413 12.28 4.52 -4.06
N TRP A 414 13.35 3.72 -4.12
CA TRP A 414 14.70 4.18 -3.81
C TRP A 414 15.11 5.40 -4.64
N LYS A 415 14.95 5.33 -5.97
CA LYS A 415 15.29 6.42 -6.88
C LYS A 415 14.47 7.69 -6.61
N LEU A 416 13.18 7.57 -6.29
CA LEU A 416 12.35 8.74 -5.96
C LEU A 416 12.77 9.38 -4.64
N THR A 417 13.13 8.58 -3.62
CA THR A 417 13.68 9.11 -2.37
C THR A 417 15.02 9.82 -2.62
N LYS A 418 15.90 9.30 -3.50
CA LYS A 418 17.14 10.00 -3.90
C LYS A 418 16.82 11.34 -4.56
N LEU A 419 15.88 11.37 -5.50
CA LEU A 419 15.45 12.59 -6.17
C LEU A 419 14.90 13.62 -5.16
N ARG A 420 14.04 13.19 -4.23
CA ARG A 420 13.55 14.06 -3.14
C ARG A 420 14.72 14.63 -2.33
N LEU A 421 15.68 13.79 -1.95
CA LEU A 421 16.83 14.23 -1.16
C LEU A 421 17.64 15.30 -1.88
N SER A 422 17.97 15.09 -3.16
CA SER A 422 18.65 16.11 -3.97
C SER A 422 17.85 17.43 -3.98
N LYS A 423 16.53 17.39 -4.18
CA LYS A 423 15.71 18.61 -4.14
C LYS A 423 15.73 19.28 -2.77
N ILE A 424 15.79 18.56 -1.66
CA ILE A 424 15.93 19.16 -0.33
C ILE A 424 17.28 19.87 -0.22
N LEU A 425 18.37 19.21 -0.62
CA LEU A 425 19.73 19.75 -0.49
C LEU A 425 19.96 20.98 -1.38
N ASP A 426 19.29 21.07 -2.53
CA ASP A 426 19.30 22.22 -3.43
C ASP A 426 18.54 23.44 -2.89
N ARG A 427 17.87 23.34 -1.74
CA ARG A 427 17.15 24.48 -1.16
C ARG A 427 18.15 25.55 -0.70
N GLU A 428 18.11 26.71 -1.35
CA GLU A 428 18.81 27.90 -0.87
C GLU A 428 18.38 28.24 0.56
N VAL A 429 19.28 28.72 1.39
CA VAL A 429 18.99 29.24 2.73
C VAL A 429 19.73 30.55 2.94
N LYS A 430 19.13 31.44 3.73
CA LYS A 430 19.68 32.75 4.08
C LYS A 430 19.71 32.91 5.59
N PHE A 431 20.85 33.29 6.13
CA PHE A 431 21.05 33.53 7.57
C PHE A 431 22.12 34.60 7.77
N ARG A 432 22.30 35.09 8.99
CA ARG A 432 23.25 36.17 9.30
C ARG A 432 24.43 35.67 10.10
N VAL A 433 25.62 36.16 9.75
CA VAL A 433 26.88 35.97 10.48
C VAL A 433 27.54 37.32 10.64
N SER A 434 27.86 37.72 11.87
CA SER A 434 28.53 39.00 12.18
C SER A 434 27.90 40.21 11.47
N GLY A 435 26.57 40.25 11.38
CA GLY A 435 25.83 41.32 10.72
C GLY A 435 25.76 41.25 9.19
N HIS A 436 26.38 40.27 8.53
CA HIS A 436 26.30 40.04 7.08
C HIS A 436 25.32 38.91 6.74
N GLU A 437 24.56 39.07 5.65
CA GLU A 437 23.73 37.98 5.11
C GLU A 437 24.59 36.98 4.34
N VAL A 438 24.43 35.71 4.66
CA VAL A 438 25.04 34.57 3.98
C VAL A 438 23.95 33.85 3.20
N VAL A 439 24.18 33.65 1.90
CA VAL A 439 23.34 32.83 1.02
C VAL A 439 24.07 31.52 0.74
N SER A 440 23.41 30.39 0.98
CA SER A 440 23.98 29.04 0.81
C SER A 440 22.87 28.06 0.43
N THR A 441 23.14 26.76 0.41
CA THR A 441 22.13 25.70 0.29
C THR A 441 22.09 24.82 1.54
N LEU A 442 20.98 24.10 1.75
CA LEU A 442 20.91 23.11 2.82
C LEU A 442 22.02 22.06 2.68
N GLY A 443 22.35 21.62 1.46
CA GLY A 443 23.43 20.67 1.20
C GLY A 443 24.84 21.22 1.45
N ALA A 444 25.04 22.52 1.37
CA ALA A 444 26.31 23.15 1.74
C ALA A 444 26.41 23.38 3.27
N VAL A 445 25.29 23.66 3.93
CA VAL A 445 25.25 23.88 5.39
C VAL A 445 25.35 22.56 6.15
N PHE A 446 24.66 21.51 5.70
CA PHE A 446 24.56 20.21 6.36
C PHE A 446 25.16 19.12 5.47
N THR A 447 26.32 18.61 5.88
CA THR A 447 27.16 17.75 5.02
C THR A 447 27.46 16.38 5.63
N SER A 448 26.99 16.10 6.84
CA SER A 448 27.11 14.79 7.46
C SER A 448 25.95 13.87 7.08
N GLU A 449 26.19 12.56 7.03
CA GLU A 449 25.12 11.58 6.78
C GLU A 449 24.00 11.71 7.81
N LYS A 450 24.37 12.04 9.05
CA LYS A 450 23.45 12.22 10.18
C LYS A 450 22.54 13.44 9.99
N SER A 451 23.11 14.62 9.69
CA SER A 451 22.31 15.83 9.48
C SER A 451 21.39 15.72 8.27
N VAL A 452 21.90 15.14 7.18
CA VAL A 452 21.13 14.90 5.96
C VAL A 452 19.98 13.91 6.21
N ALA A 453 20.19 12.86 7.00
CA ALA A 453 19.13 11.92 7.40
C ALA A 453 18.03 12.61 8.22
N ILE A 454 18.42 13.49 9.14
CA ILE A 454 17.47 14.29 9.95
C ILE A 454 16.67 15.24 9.06
N LEU A 455 17.31 15.93 8.12
CA LEU A 455 16.61 16.81 7.18
C LEU A 455 15.61 16.05 6.31
N LEU A 456 15.99 14.88 5.80
CA LEU A 456 15.08 14.03 5.03
C LEU A 456 13.90 13.56 5.88
N ARG A 457 14.16 13.10 7.11
CA ARG A 457 13.09 12.70 8.06
C ARG A 457 12.15 13.86 8.36
N TRP A 458 12.69 15.04 8.64
CA TRP A 458 11.89 16.24 8.94
C TRP A 458 11.03 16.60 7.74
N HIS A 459 11.60 16.58 6.54
CA HIS A 459 10.88 16.87 5.32
C HIS A 459 9.75 15.87 5.08
N VAL A 460 9.97 14.57 5.30
CA VAL A 460 8.91 13.56 5.19
C VAL A 460 7.75 13.86 6.16
N TYR A 461 8.04 14.23 7.40
CA TYR A 461 6.99 14.52 8.39
C TYR A 461 6.25 15.84 8.12
N ARG A 462 7.00 16.91 7.82
CA ARG A 462 6.51 18.27 7.62
C ARG A 462 7.36 18.98 6.55
N PRO A 463 7.08 18.77 5.25
CA PRO A 463 7.87 19.33 4.16
C PRO A 463 8.07 20.85 4.30
N ALA A 464 6.98 21.55 4.66
CA ALA A 464 6.97 23.01 4.79
C ALA A 464 8.00 23.52 5.81
N PHE A 465 8.22 22.81 6.91
CA PHE A 465 9.15 23.21 7.97
C PHE A 465 10.62 23.08 7.58
N VAL A 466 10.92 22.45 6.44
CA VAL A 466 12.28 22.35 5.93
C VAL A 466 12.50 23.34 4.79
N VAL A 467 11.60 23.36 3.80
CA VAL A 467 11.90 23.99 2.50
C VAL A 467 11.09 25.24 2.16
N THR A 468 10.04 25.59 2.92
CA THR A 468 9.23 26.80 2.65
C THR A 468 9.74 28.02 3.44
N ASN A 469 9.02 29.14 3.37
CA ASN A 469 9.25 30.32 4.22
C ASN A 469 8.80 30.10 5.69
N ALA A 470 7.97 29.07 5.95
CA ALA A 470 7.67 28.60 7.31
C ALA A 470 8.74 27.63 7.85
N SER A 471 9.94 27.63 7.26
CA SER A 471 11.02 26.73 7.65
C SER A 471 11.44 26.98 9.10
N LEU A 472 11.59 25.89 9.85
CA LEU A 472 12.15 25.87 11.20
C LEU A 472 13.64 25.54 11.21
N VAL A 473 14.20 25.18 10.04
CA VAL A 473 15.63 24.87 9.85
C VAL A 473 16.46 26.15 9.78
N VAL A 474 16.02 27.18 9.05
CA VAL A 474 16.75 28.46 9.00
C VAL A 474 16.86 29.12 10.38
N PRO A 475 15.76 29.21 11.18
CA PRO A 475 15.87 29.66 12.56
C PRO A 475 16.73 28.75 13.46
N ALA A 476 16.91 27.47 13.12
CA ALA A 476 17.84 26.58 13.82
C ALA A 476 19.30 26.95 13.55
N ILE A 477 19.63 27.21 12.28
CA ILE A 477 20.95 27.68 11.86
C ILE A 477 21.28 28.99 12.59
N GLN A 478 20.36 29.97 12.55
CA GLN A 478 20.58 31.27 13.19
C GLN A 478 20.78 31.14 14.70
N PHE A 479 19.94 30.36 15.37
CA PHE A 479 20.05 30.12 16.82
C PHE A 479 21.41 29.53 17.21
N VAL A 480 21.91 28.56 16.43
CA VAL A 480 23.22 27.94 16.69
C VAL A 480 24.35 28.94 16.52
N ILE A 481 24.32 29.76 15.47
CA ILE A 481 25.32 30.82 15.24
C ILE A 481 25.33 31.80 16.42
N ASP A 482 24.16 32.31 16.81
CA ASP A 482 24.03 33.34 17.84
C ASP A 482 24.43 32.82 19.23
N SER A 483 24.18 31.53 19.51
CA SER A 483 24.42 30.92 20.82
C SER A 483 25.83 30.34 20.98
N ASN A 484 26.68 30.37 19.94
CA ASN A 484 28.01 29.74 19.96
C ASN A 484 29.09 30.69 19.45
N SER A 485 29.29 31.80 20.17
CA SER A 485 30.26 32.86 19.82
C SER A 485 31.73 32.41 19.82
N GLN A 486 32.04 31.31 20.51
CA GLN A 486 33.37 30.70 20.53
C GLN A 486 33.77 30.01 19.20
N VAL A 487 32.81 29.76 18.31
CA VAL A 487 33.06 29.14 17.00
C VAL A 487 33.21 30.22 15.94
N ASN A 488 34.23 30.10 15.08
CA ASN A 488 34.43 31.05 13.98
C ASN A 488 33.42 30.81 12.85
N TRP A 489 32.26 31.44 12.94
CA TRP A 489 31.21 31.38 11.92
C TRP A 489 31.48 32.27 10.70
N ALA A 490 32.39 33.24 10.80
CA ALA A 490 32.74 34.16 9.72
C ALA A 490 33.52 33.48 8.58
N LEU A 491 33.96 32.23 8.78
CA LEU A 491 34.50 31.40 7.71
C LEU A 491 33.43 31.17 6.62
N PRO A 492 33.83 31.09 5.34
CA PRO A 492 32.94 30.59 4.29
C PRO A 492 32.32 29.25 4.69
N VAL A 493 31.06 29.00 4.33
CA VAL A 493 30.35 27.76 4.68
C VAL A 493 31.10 26.49 4.24
N ALA A 494 31.79 26.56 3.10
CA ALA A 494 32.64 25.48 2.59
C ALA A 494 33.85 25.16 3.51
N SER A 495 34.26 26.12 4.34
CA SER A 495 35.38 25.99 5.29
C SER A 495 34.93 25.67 6.71
N TRP A 496 33.63 25.45 6.96
CA TRP A 496 33.13 24.98 8.24
C TRP A 496 33.56 23.52 8.51
N GLY A 497 33.88 23.21 9.77
CA GLY A 497 34.41 21.90 10.20
C GLY A 497 33.44 21.10 11.07
N ASP A 498 33.95 20.06 11.72
CA ASP A 498 33.16 19.12 12.53
C ASP A 498 32.45 19.79 13.72
N THR A 499 33.05 20.82 14.32
CA THR A 499 32.42 21.58 15.39
C THR A 499 31.14 22.29 14.91
N HIS A 500 31.19 22.94 13.75
CA HIS A 500 30.03 23.60 13.14
C HIS A 500 28.93 22.56 12.83
N GLU A 501 29.32 21.46 12.17
CA GLU A 501 28.39 20.39 11.78
C GLU A 501 27.71 19.76 13.01
N THR A 502 28.46 19.50 14.08
CA THR A 502 27.93 18.89 15.31
C THR A 502 26.87 19.78 15.97
N LEU A 503 27.16 21.07 16.13
CA LEU A 503 26.22 22.01 16.76
C LEU A 503 24.93 22.15 15.95
N LEU A 504 25.06 22.29 14.64
CA LEU A 504 23.93 22.38 13.71
C LEU A 504 23.09 21.09 13.73
N THR A 505 23.73 19.93 13.66
CA THR A 505 23.07 18.61 13.68
C THR A 505 22.28 18.40 14.97
N ASN A 506 22.88 18.74 16.12
CA ASN A 506 22.22 18.58 17.41
C ASN A 506 20.96 19.44 17.52
N GLU A 507 21.01 20.68 17.02
CA GLU A 507 19.86 21.57 17.07
C GLU A 507 18.71 21.11 16.17
N ILE A 508 19.00 20.71 14.92
CA ILE A 508 17.94 20.20 14.03
C ILE A 508 17.38 18.87 14.55
N GLN A 509 18.20 18.01 15.16
CA GLN A 509 17.74 16.78 15.79
C GLN A 509 16.80 17.09 16.96
N ARG A 510 17.18 18.02 17.85
CA ARG A 510 16.38 18.43 19.00
C ARG A 510 15.03 18.98 18.58
N ARG A 511 15.00 19.87 17.59
CA ARG A 511 13.74 20.46 17.07
C ARG A 511 12.85 19.41 16.43
N LEU A 512 13.40 18.51 15.61
CA LEU A 512 12.61 17.44 15.01
C LEU A 512 12.08 16.49 16.10
N ALA A 513 12.90 16.07 17.05
CA ALA A 513 12.49 15.17 18.13
C ALA A 513 11.35 15.74 18.99
N ALA A 514 11.29 17.07 19.15
CA ALA A 514 10.19 17.74 19.82
C ALA A 514 8.86 17.71 19.02
N LEU A 515 8.93 17.52 17.69
CA LEU A 515 7.76 17.42 16.81
C LEU A 515 7.35 15.97 16.52
N ASN A 516 8.35 15.08 16.45
CA ASN A 516 8.23 13.65 16.18
C ASN A 516 9.51 12.94 16.64
N ASP A 517 9.41 12.15 17.70
CA ASP A 517 10.52 11.51 18.38
C ASP A 517 11.04 10.24 17.69
N SER A 518 10.36 9.74 16.64
CA SER A 518 10.77 8.55 15.88
C SER A 518 12.21 8.62 15.35
N ILE A 519 12.70 9.84 15.06
CA ILE A 519 14.08 10.07 14.64
C ILE A 519 15.11 9.63 15.69
N THR A 520 14.77 9.71 16.99
CA THR A 520 15.69 9.42 18.10
C THR A 520 16.20 7.99 18.05
N ASN A 521 15.30 7.04 17.75
CA ASN A 521 15.67 5.63 17.61
C ASN A 521 16.19 5.33 16.20
N ALA A 522 15.54 5.87 15.18
CA ALA A 522 15.88 5.57 13.78
C ALA A 522 17.31 6.01 13.41
N ILE A 523 17.80 7.13 13.96
CA ILE A 523 19.14 7.64 13.67
C ILE A 523 20.27 6.72 14.17
N GLN A 524 19.96 5.82 15.12
CA GLN A 524 20.90 4.82 15.64
C GLN A 524 20.91 3.53 14.81
N TYR A 525 20.08 3.43 13.78
CA TYR A 525 20.08 2.26 12.92
C TYR A 525 21.47 2.03 12.29
N GLY A 526 21.92 0.78 12.33
CA GLY A 526 23.20 0.37 11.75
C GLY A 526 24.36 0.30 12.74
N THR A 527 24.20 0.75 14.00
CA THR A 527 25.28 0.73 15.00
C THR A 527 25.92 -0.64 15.18
N ASN A 528 25.12 -1.71 15.08
CA ASN A 528 25.56 -3.10 15.22
C ASN A 528 25.57 -3.86 13.88
N LEU A 529 25.50 -3.17 12.74
CA LEU A 529 25.47 -3.79 11.42
C LEU A 529 26.78 -3.52 10.66
N PRO A 530 27.20 -4.41 9.74
CA PRO A 530 28.49 -4.29 9.04
C PRO A 530 28.69 -2.96 8.29
N GLN A 531 27.62 -2.37 7.76
CA GLN A 531 27.66 -1.09 7.07
C GLN A 531 27.79 0.14 7.99
N GLY A 532 27.59 -0.02 9.30
CA GLY A 532 27.59 1.05 10.29
C GLY A 532 26.37 1.96 10.27
N ALA A 533 26.27 2.81 11.30
CA ALA A 533 25.28 3.89 11.40
C ALA A 533 25.70 5.13 10.62
N VAL A 534 24.77 6.08 10.45
CA VAL A 534 25.05 7.38 9.81
C VAL A 534 26.19 8.11 10.51
N ARG A 535 27.15 8.59 9.72
CA ARG A 535 28.34 9.30 10.21
C ARG A 535 28.04 10.78 10.54
N PRO A 536 28.56 11.32 11.65
CA PRO A 536 28.30 12.71 12.07
C PRO A 536 29.32 13.74 11.54
N GLY A 537 30.47 13.31 10.99
CA GLY A 537 31.53 14.21 10.54
C GLY A 537 31.14 15.04 9.33
N ARG A 538 31.69 16.25 9.23
CA ARG A 538 31.59 17.15 8.07
C ARG A 538 31.99 16.41 6.80
N ASN A 539 31.27 16.64 5.70
CA ASN A 539 31.49 16.02 4.39
C ASN A 539 31.42 14.49 4.38
N SER A 540 30.85 13.86 5.41
CA SER A 540 30.67 12.41 5.42
C SER A 540 29.52 11.95 4.51
N PHE A 541 28.56 12.82 4.18
CA PHE A 541 27.53 12.51 3.21
C PHE A 541 28.06 12.65 1.78
N ILE A 542 27.95 11.58 0.99
CA ILE A 542 28.27 11.56 -0.43
C ILE A 542 27.09 10.94 -1.16
N MET A 543 26.46 11.71 -2.05
CA MET A 543 25.30 11.23 -2.79
C MET A 543 25.71 10.35 -3.97
N ASP A 544 25.05 9.20 -4.10
CA ASP A 544 25.11 8.30 -5.25
C ASP A 544 24.24 8.88 -6.37
N VAL A 545 24.89 9.58 -7.31
CA VAL A 545 24.26 10.32 -8.42
C VAL A 545 23.76 9.38 -9.52
#